data_AF-A0A971VXW9-F1
#
_entry.id   AF-A0A971VXW9-F1
#
_cell.length_a   1.000
_cell.length_b   1.000
_cell.length_c   1.000
_cell.angle_alpha   90.00
_cell.angle_beta   90.00
_cell.angle_gamma   90.00
#
_symmetry.space_group_name_H-M   'P 1'
#
loop_
_entity.id
_entity.type
_entity.pdbx_description
1 polymer ?
#
loop_
_entity_poly.entity_id
_entity_poly.type
_entity_poly.pdbx_seq_one_letter_code
_entity_poly.pdbx_strand_id
1 'polypeptide(L)' 'YVNRFKSIPTHVVGGFHLSSSSLMRSEKPETVFEIGRYLLDSSAEFYTGHCTGDEAFNILKRTMGQMLNKISTGSRIEII' A
#
# COMPACT_ATOMS: atom_id res chain seq x y z
N TYR A 1 -5.66 -10.17 -12.61
CA TYR A 1 -5.78 -9.07 -13.60
C TYR A 1 -5.60 -9.55 -15.03
N VAL A 2 -4.45 -10.13 -15.39
CA VAL A 2 -4.12 -10.56 -16.77
C VAL A 2 -5.24 -11.36 -17.46
N ASN A 3 -5.83 -12.35 -16.79
CA ASN A 3 -6.89 -13.16 -17.41
C ASN A 3 -8.16 -12.38 -17.76
N ARG A 4 -8.51 -11.36 -16.97
CA ARG A 4 -9.74 -10.55 -17.14
C ARG A 4 -9.51 -9.28 -17.95
N PHE A 5 -8.41 -8.58 -17.71
CA PHE A 5 -8.15 -7.24 -18.24
C PHE A 5 -7.01 -7.20 -19.26
N LYS A 6 -6.33 -8.33 -19.50
CA LYS A 6 -5.18 -8.45 -20.42
C LYS A 6 -4.01 -7.48 -20.10
N SER A 7 -4.01 -6.87 -18.93
CA SER A 7 -2.98 -5.97 -18.42
C SER A 7 -2.79 -6.14 -16.91
N ILE A 8 -1.71 -5.57 -16.39
CA ILE A 8 -1.45 -5.41 -14.96
C ILE A 8 -1.65 -3.94 -14.55
N PRO A 9 -2.08 -3.65 -13.31
CA PRO A 9 -2.17 -2.29 -12.82
C PRO A 9 -0.79 -1.64 -12.76
N THR A 10 -0.71 -0.38 -13.17
CA THR A 10 0.48 0.47 -12.97
C THR A 10 0.36 1.35 -11.72
N HIS A 11 -0.87 1.61 -11.28
CA HIS A 11 -1.17 2.43 -10.10
C HIS A 11 -2.26 1.75 -9.26
N VAL A 12 -2.09 1.73 -7.94
CA VAL A 12 -3.04 1.14 -6.99
C VAL A 12 -3.34 2.15 -5.88
N VAL A 13 -4.61 2.51 -5.74
CA VAL A 13 -5.08 3.48 -4.74
C VAL A 13 -6.05 2.79 -3.79
N GLY A 14 -5.75 2.77 -2.49
CA GLY A 14 -6.63 2.18 -1.49
C GLY A 14 -6.00 1.95 -0.12
N GLY A 15 -6.84 1.66 0.87
CA GLY A 15 -6.40 1.22 2.19
C GLY A 15 -6.12 -0.28 2.21
N PHE A 16 -5.05 -0.70 2.89
CA PHE A 16 -4.58 -2.08 2.91
C PHE A 16 -5.03 -2.87 4.13
N HIS A 17 -5.73 -2.22 5.07
CA HIS A 17 -6.30 -2.88 6.25
C HIS A 17 -5.24 -3.62 7.11
N LEU A 18 -4.05 -3.02 7.21
CA LEU A 18 -2.93 -3.54 8.00
C LEU A 18 -2.94 -3.07 9.46
N SER A 19 -3.96 -2.27 9.81
CA SER A 19 -4.25 -1.89 11.19
C SER A 19 -5.71 -2.19 11.49
N SER A 20 -5.95 -2.90 12.60
CA SER A 20 -7.29 -3.09 13.13
C SER A 20 -7.55 -2.05 14.20
N SER A 21 -8.35 -1.04 13.85
CA SER A 21 -8.85 -0.05 14.81
C SER A 21 -9.72 -0.69 15.88
N SER A 22 -10.50 -1.71 15.50
CA SER A 22 -11.41 -2.46 16.39
C SER A 22 -10.67 -3.26 17.48
N LEU A 23 -9.46 -3.72 17.18
CA LEU A 23 -8.64 -4.54 18.09
C LEU A 23 -7.44 -3.78 18.67
N MET A 24 -7.24 -2.51 18.29
CA MET A 24 -6.03 -1.71 18.55
C MET A 24 -4.74 -2.49 18.28
N ARG A 25 -4.71 -3.26 17.18
CA ARG A 25 -3.57 -4.10 16.82
C ARG A 25 -3.17 -3.83 15.37
N SER A 26 -1.88 -3.56 15.18
CA SER A 26 -1.23 -3.56 13.88
C SER A 26 -0.90 -4.99 13.47
N GLU A 27 -0.87 -5.23 12.16
CA GLU A 27 -0.25 -6.44 11.61
C GLU A 27 1.21 -6.56 12.08
N LYS A 28 1.70 -7.80 12.15
CA LYS A 28 3.08 -8.06 12.58
C LYS A 28 4.06 -7.37 11.62
N PRO A 29 5.13 -6.72 12.11
CA PRO A 29 6.08 -6.02 11.27
C PRO A 29 6.67 -6.87 10.15
N GLU A 30 6.93 -8.15 10.42
CA GLU A 30 7.46 -9.11 9.44
C GLU A 30 6.46 -9.37 8.31
N THR A 31 5.17 -9.51 8.65
CA THR A 31 4.10 -9.65 7.65
C THR A 31 4.02 -8.41 6.77
N VAL A 32 4.07 -7.21 7.36
CA VAL A 32 4.04 -5.95 6.61
C VAL A 32 5.25 -5.81 5.69
N PHE A 33 6.43 -6.25 6.13
CA PHE A 33 7.64 -6.28 5.33
C PHE A 33 7.50 -7.21 4.12
N GLU A 34 7.03 -8.44 4.32
CA GLU A 34 6.82 -9.41 3.24
C GLU A 34 5.76 -8.93 2.23
N ILE A 35 4.69 -8.29 2.71
CA ILE A 35 3.70 -7.63 1.85
C ILE A 35 4.40 -6.55 1.01
N GLY A 36 5.21 -5.69 1.63
CA GLY A 36 5.95 -4.64 0.91
C GLY A 36 6.86 -5.20 -0.19
N ARG A 37 7.56 -6.31 0.09
CA ARG A 37 8.38 -7.02 -0.90
C ARG A 37 7.54 -7.55 -2.05
N TYR A 38 6.44 -8.23 -1.76
CA TYR A 38 5.53 -8.76 -2.77
C TYR A 38 4.92 -7.66 -3.66
N LEU A 39 4.53 -6.53 -3.07
CA LEU A 39 3.97 -5.41 -3.83
C LEU A 39 5.02 -4.76 -4.74
N LEU A 40 6.27 -4.66 -4.30
CA LEU A 40 7.35 -4.06 -5.09
C LEU A 40 7.62 -4.82 -6.39
N ASP A 41 7.47 -6.15 -6.38
CA ASP A 41 7.64 -7.00 -7.56
C ASP A 41 6.61 -6.69 -8.68
N SER A 42 5.49 -6.04 -8.35
CA SER A 42 4.50 -5.62 -9.35
C SER A 42 4.93 -4.40 -10.19
N SER A 43 5.96 -3.66 -9.75
CA SER A 43 6.39 -2.38 -10.33
C SER A 43 5.31 -1.29 -10.40
N ALA A 44 4.18 -1.47 -9.70
CA ALA A 44 3.12 -0.48 -9.63
C ALA A 44 3.42 0.60 -8.57
N GLU A 45 2.90 1.81 -8.78
CA GLU A 45 2.88 2.86 -7.77
C GLU A 45 1.66 2.69 -6.85
N PHE A 46 1.89 2.80 -5.54
CA PHE A 46 0.88 2.56 -4.52
C PHE A 46 0.56 3.83 -3.74
N TYR A 47 -0.71 4.04 -3.48
CA TYR A 47 -1.23 5.17 -2.73
C TYR A 47 -2.16 4.67 -1.63
N THR A 48 -1.78 4.89 -0.37
CA THR A 48 -2.48 4.28 0.76
C THR A 48 -2.64 5.21 1.95
N GLY A 49 -3.62 4.90 2.81
CA GLY A 49 -4.01 5.69 3.96
C GLY A 49 -5.14 5.01 4.76
N HIS A 50 -5.82 5.77 5.62
CA HIS A 50 -6.96 5.31 6.42
C HIS A 50 -6.67 4.04 7.24
N CYS A 51 -7.09 2.87 6.75
CA CYS A 51 -7.02 1.60 7.46
C CYS A 51 -5.66 0.89 7.35
N THR A 52 -4.73 1.42 6.56
CA THR A 52 -3.35 0.92 6.54
C THR A 52 -2.65 1.16 7.87
N GLY A 53 -2.92 2.29 8.53
CA GLY A 53 -2.28 2.65 9.80
C GLY A 53 -0.84 3.16 9.63
N ASP A 54 -0.41 4.04 10.54
CA ASP A 54 0.87 4.74 10.41
C ASP A 54 2.09 3.82 10.62
N GLU A 55 2.03 2.86 11.54
CA GLU A 55 3.12 1.89 11.75
C GLU A 55 3.37 1.03 10.51
N ALA A 56 2.31 0.42 9.97
CA ALA A 56 2.43 -0.40 8.77
C ALA A 56 2.84 0.45 7.57
N PHE A 57 2.31 1.67 7.42
CA PHE A 57 2.75 2.60 6.38
C PHE A 57 4.25 2.87 6.46
N ASN A 58 4.80 3.10 7.65
CA ASN A 58 6.23 3.39 7.82
C ASN A 58 7.11 2.18 7.42
N ILE A 59 6.69 0.95 7.75
CA ILE A 59 7.41 -0.26 7.34
C ILE A 59 7.35 -0.42 5.82
N LEU A 60 6.17 -0.26 5.22
CA LEU A 60 6.00 -0.30 3.78
C LEU A 60 6.83 0.79 3.09
N LYS A 61 6.86 2.01 3.63
CA LYS A 61 7.62 3.13 3.05
C LYS A 61 9.12 2.88 3.06
N ARG A 62 9.65 2.26 4.12
CA ARG A 62 11.06 1.83 4.17
C ARG A 62 11.36 0.73 3.15
N THR A 63 10.41 -0.17 2.91
CA THR A 63 10.58 -1.34 2.03
C THR A 63 10.43 -0.97 0.55
N MET A 64 9.44 -0.13 0.22
CA MET A 64 9.03 0.19 -1.15
C MET A 64 9.56 1.54 -1.65
N GLY A 65 10.07 2.39 -0.76
CA GLY A 65 10.69 3.66 -1.12
C GLY A 65 9.74 4.59 -1.85
N GLN A 66 10.11 4.99 -3.07
CA GLN A 66 9.34 5.94 -3.89
C GLN A 66 8.03 5.34 -4.42
N MET A 67 7.92 4.01 -4.50
CA MET A 67 6.74 3.32 -5.03
C MET A 67 5.52 3.35 -4.09
N LEU A 68 5.64 3.90 -2.88
CA LEU A 68 4.54 4.03 -1.92
C LEU A 68 4.33 5.49 -1.49
N ASN A 69 3.11 5.98 -1.63
CA ASN A 69 2.71 7.35 -1.33
C ASN A 69 1.57 7.36 -0.31
N LYS A 70 1.58 8.34 0.60
CA LYS A 70 0.49 8.54 1.57
C LYS A 70 -0.61 9.35 0.92
N ILE A 71 -1.86 8.97 1.15
CA ILE A 71 -3.03 9.75 0.77
C ILE A 71 -3.86 10.12 1.98
N SER A 72 -4.40 11.33 1.95
CA SER A 72 -5.35 11.86 2.92
C SER A 72 -6.47 12.56 2.19
N THR A 73 -7.56 12.87 2.89
CA THR A 73 -8.61 13.72 2.34
C THR A 73 -8.02 15.03 1.81
N GLY A 74 -8.40 15.40 0.58
CA GLY A 74 -7.85 16.57 -0.12
C GLY A 74 -6.56 16.34 -0.91
N SER A 75 -5.95 15.14 -0.85
CA SER A 75 -4.84 14.79 -1.73
C SER A 75 -5.29 14.75 -3.20
N ARG A 76 -4.43 15.25 -4.10
CA ARG A 76 -4.58 15.13 -5.56
C ARG A 76 -3.46 14.23 -6.09
N ILE A 77 -3.85 13.27 -6.93
CA ILE A 77 -2.93 12.36 -7.61
C ILE A 77 -3.12 12.57 -9.10
N GLU A 78 -2.02 12.70 -9.82
CA GLU A 78 -2.00 12.76 -11.28
C GLU A 78 -1.34 11.47 -11.77
N ILE A 79 -2.07 10.71 -12.60
CA ILE A 79 -1.61 9.46 -13.18
C ILE A 79 -1.22 9.78 -14.62
N ILE A 80 0.05 9.57 -14.95
CA ILE A 80 0.65 9.83 -16.26
C ILE A 80 0.91 8.54 -17.04
#